data_AF-A0A3A4VHQ6-F1
#
_entry.id   AF-A0A3A4VHQ6-F1
#
_cell.length_a   1.000
_cell.length_b   1.000
_cell.length_c   1.000
_cell.angle_alpha   90.00
_cell.angle_beta   90.00
_cell.angle_gamma   90.00
#
_symmetry.space_group_name_H-M   'P 1'
#
loop_
_entity.id
_entity.type
_entity.pdbx_description
1 polymer ?
#
loop_
_entity_poly.entity_id
_entity_poly.type
_entity_poly.pdbx_seq_one_letter_code
_entity_poly.pdbx_strand_id
1 'polypeptide(L)'
;MYSNRRAAAFFVALTSLLSPAICFAGTTEDRIREYFWDLPVMAAIAQCESEFTQYNASGATLQGGYKGRMIGAYQIAPLHLPDAQALGLDVMTLEGNMAFARHLYEVSGTRPWDASKWCWQKLPEASAVVPHDVKLAMIQKQLDAIKAALDKLTAADTGSTAGHLSSR
;
A
#
# COMPACT_ATOMS: atom_id res chain seq x y z
N MET A 1 51.25 -53.39 1.78
CA MET A 1 51.94 -52.15 1.39
C MET A 1 51.00 -50.97 1.62
N TYR A 2 51.44 -50.04 2.45
CA TYR A 2 50.75 -48.82 2.86
C TYR A 2 50.70 -47.81 1.69
N SER A 3 49.56 -47.15 1.48
CA SER A 3 49.50 -45.80 0.89
C SER A 3 48.17 -45.18 1.35
N ASN A 4 48.15 -44.36 2.41
CA ASN A 4 48.41 -42.90 2.42
C ASN A 4 47.57 -42.13 1.39
N ARG A 5 46.97 -40.97 1.65
CA ARG A 5 46.59 -40.17 2.82
C ARG A 5 45.75 -39.03 2.22
N ARG A 6 44.70 -38.65 2.92
CA ARG A 6 43.84 -37.45 2.77
C ARG A 6 44.45 -36.26 2.02
N ALA A 7 43.65 -35.65 1.15
CA ALA A 7 43.65 -34.20 0.94
C ALA A 7 42.20 -33.70 1.00
N ALA A 8 41.95 -32.79 1.93
CA ALA A 8 40.76 -31.96 2.07
C ALA A 8 41.17 -30.52 1.75
N ALA A 9 40.33 -29.76 1.04
CA ALA A 9 40.17 -28.29 1.13
C ALA A 9 39.22 -27.83 0.01
N PHE A 10 38.02 -27.29 0.31
CA PHE A 10 37.74 -25.85 0.51
C PHE A 10 38.17 -25.03 -0.73
N PHE A 11 37.27 -24.47 -1.55
CA PHE A 11 36.38 -23.36 -1.20
C PHE A 11 35.19 -23.27 -2.17
N VAL A 12 33.99 -23.18 -1.59
CA VAL A 12 32.82 -22.55 -2.21
C VAL A 12 33.08 -21.04 -2.24
N ALA A 13 33.14 -20.41 -3.40
CA ALA A 13 32.97 -18.95 -3.53
C ALA A 13 32.86 -18.56 -5.01
N LEU A 14 32.14 -17.45 -5.25
CA LEU A 14 31.93 -16.77 -6.54
C LEU A 14 30.88 -17.45 -7.43
N THR A 15 29.61 -17.03 -7.42
CA THR A 15 29.17 -15.66 -7.75
C THR A 15 27.75 -15.44 -7.22
N SER A 16 27.63 -14.83 -6.04
CA SER A 16 26.36 -14.29 -5.55
C SER A 16 26.47 -12.77 -5.54
N LEU A 17 26.42 -12.16 -6.72
CA LEU A 17 26.42 -10.70 -6.88
C LEU A 17 25.58 -10.34 -8.10
N LEU A 18 24.28 -10.48 -7.97
CA LEU A 18 23.23 -9.74 -8.69
C LEU A 18 21.90 -10.32 -8.19
N SER A 19 21.54 -10.01 -6.94
CA SER A 19 20.11 -10.01 -6.61
C SER A 19 19.54 -8.73 -7.21
N PRO A 20 18.73 -8.79 -8.29
CA PRO A 20 17.92 -7.63 -8.62
C PRO A 20 17.05 -7.35 -7.39
N ALA A 21 17.12 -6.12 -6.88
CA ALA A 21 16.09 -5.61 -5.99
C ALA A 21 14.79 -5.60 -6.81
N ILE A 22 14.03 -6.69 -6.74
CA ILE A 22 12.70 -6.74 -7.31
C ILE A 22 11.84 -5.86 -6.38
N CYS A 23 11.79 -4.57 -6.66
CA CYS A 23 10.74 -3.69 -6.13
C CYS A 23 9.44 -4.13 -6.80
N PHE A 24 8.77 -5.14 -6.24
CA PHE A 24 7.40 -5.47 -6.63
C PHE A 24 6.51 -4.35 -6.10
N ALA A 25 6.33 -3.30 -6.89
CA ALA A 25 5.24 -2.36 -6.68
C ALA A 25 3.95 -3.15 -7.00
N GLY A 26 3.17 -3.49 -5.97
CA GLY A 26 1.91 -4.21 -6.14
C GLY A 26 0.96 -3.48 -7.09
N THR A 27 -0.02 -4.20 -7.62
CA THR A 27 -1.07 -3.62 -8.45
C THR A 27 -1.86 -2.56 -7.65
N THR A 28 -2.62 -1.70 -8.33
CA THR A 28 -3.51 -0.74 -7.64
C THR A 28 -4.49 -1.47 -6.71
N GLU A 29 -4.98 -2.64 -7.11
CA GLU A 29 -5.82 -3.49 -6.27
C GLU A 29 -5.09 -3.94 -5.00
N ASP A 30 -3.86 -4.47 -5.12
CA ASP A 30 -3.06 -4.90 -3.97
C ASP A 30 -2.88 -3.74 -2.98
N ARG A 31 -2.56 -2.55 -3.49
CA ARG A 31 -2.36 -1.34 -2.69
C ARG A 31 -3.64 -0.89 -1.98
N ILE A 32 -4.78 -0.95 -2.67
CA ILE A 32 -6.09 -0.59 -2.09
C ILE A 32 -6.49 -1.59 -1.00
N ARG A 33 -6.36 -2.89 -1.26
CA ARG A 33 -6.68 -3.94 -0.29
C ARG A 33 -5.76 -3.89 0.92
N GLU A 34 -4.48 -3.57 0.72
CA GLU A 34 -3.53 -3.34 1.80
C GLU A 34 -3.89 -2.09 2.61
N TYR A 35 -4.26 -0.98 1.97
CA TYR A 35 -4.61 0.27 2.66
C TYR A 35 -5.93 0.19 3.42
N PHE A 36 -6.92 -0.55 2.89
CA PHE A 36 -8.25 -0.72 3.46
C PHE A 36 -8.48 -2.10 4.07
N TRP A 37 -7.43 -2.72 4.58
CA TRP A 37 -7.51 -4.05 5.16
C TRP A 37 -8.54 -4.16 6.30
N ASP A 38 -8.72 -3.08 7.07
CA ASP A 38 -9.64 -2.94 8.20
C ASP A 38 -11.07 -2.60 7.75
N LEU A 39 -11.24 -2.17 6.50
CA LEU A 39 -12.51 -1.78 5.89
C LEU A 39 -12.70 -2.49 4.54
N PRO A 40 -12.92 -3.82 4.50
CA PRO A 40 -12.99 -4.57 3.25
C PRO A 40 -14.02 -4.03 2.24
N VAL A 41 -15.12 -3.45 2.73
CA VAL A 41 -16.13 -2.78 1.90
C VAL A 41 -15.55 -1.71 0.97
N MET A 42 -14.44 -1.07 1.34
CA MET A 42 -13.76 -0.08 0.50
C MET A 42 -13.06 -0.71 -0.70
N ALA A 43 -12.64 -1.97 -0.63
CA ALA A 43 -12.16 -2.71 -1.80
C ALA A 43 -13.32 -3.03 -2.75
N ALA A 44 -14.48 -3.45 -2.22
CA ALA A 44 -15.68 -3.67 -3.02
C ALA A 44 -16.16 -2.39 -3.73
N ILE A 45 -16.11 -1.24 -3.04
CA ILE A 45 -16.42 0.06 -3.64
C ILE A 45 -15.44 0.39 -4.76
N ALA A 46 -14.13 0.31 -4.54
CA ALA A 46 -13.13 0.60 -5.57
C ALA A 46 -13.27 -0.30 -6.81
N GLN A 47 -13.61 -1.58 -6.61
CA GLN A 47 -13.90 -2.50 -7.70
C GLN A 47 -15.06 -2.00 -8.56
N CYS A 48 -16.15 -1.57 -7.94
CA CYS A 48 -17.36 -1.13 -8.66
C CYS A 48 -17.28 0.30 -9.20
N GLU A 49 -16.45 1.17 -8.62
CA GLU A 49 -16.26 2.54 -9.10
C GLU A 49 -15.31 2.61 -10.30
N SER A 50 -14.26 1.78 -10.33
CA SER A 50 -13.19 1.95 -11.31
C SER A 50 -12.48 0.66 -11.73
N GLU A 51 -12.89 -0.51 -11.24
CA GLU A 51 -12.13 -1.76 -11.40
C GLU A 51 -10.69 -1.61 -10.89
N PHE A 52 -10.53 -0.94 -9.74
CA PHE A 52 -9.21 -0.62 -9.15
C PHE A 52 -8.31 0.22 -10.06
N THR A 53 -8.87 1.12 -10.87
CA THR A 53 -8.09 1.94 -11.80
C THR A 53 -7.92 3.38 -11.29
N GLN A 54 -6.69 3.76 -10.94
CA GLN A 54 -6.36 5.16 -10.65
C GLN A 54 -5.95 5.94 -11.91
N TYR A 55 -5.19 5.31 -12.80
CA TYR A 55 -4.62 5.93 -13.99
C TYR A 55 -5.06 5.16 -15.23
N ASN A 56 -5.41 5.88 -16.30
CA ASN A 56 -5.73 5.27 -17.59
C ASN A 56 -4.46 4.77 -18.30
N ALA A 57 -4.64 4.16 -19.48
CA ALA A 57 -3.52 3.62 -20.28
C ALA A 57 -2.45 4.65 -20.68
N SER A 58 -2.76 5.95 -20.65
CA SER A 58 -1.80 7.03 -20.91
C SER A 58 -1.06 7.52 -19.66
N GLY A 59 -1.38 6.98 -18.49
CA GLY A 59 -0.83 7.40 -17.19
C GLY A 59 -1.51 8.62 -16.58
N ALA A 60 -2.51 9.20 -17.25
CA ALA A 60 -3.33 10.27 -16.68
C ALA A 60 -4.34 9.71 -15.67
N THR A 61 -4.67 10.49 -14.63
CA THR A 61 -5.69 10.12 -13.65
C THR A 61 -7.02 9.79 -14.34
N LEU A 62 -7.64 8.69 -13.94
CA LEU A 62 -8.95 8.28 -14.44
C LEU A 62 -9.99 9.35 -14.11
N GLN A 63 -10.69 9.81 -15.13
CA GLN A 63 -11.88 10.64 -14.99
C GLN A 63 -13.08 9.91 -15.58
N GLY A 64 -14.13 9.74 -14.79
CA GLY A 64 -15.29 8.92 -15.16
C GLY A 64 -16.57 9.36 -14.44
N GLY A 65 -17.47 8.40 -14.26
CA GLY A 65 -18.72 8.60 -13.53
C GLY A 65 -19.61 9.70 -14.13
N TYR A 66 -20.32 10.43 -13.27
CA TYR A 66 -21.30 11.43 -13.72
C TYR A 66 -20.65 12.55 -14.53
N LYS A 67 -20.98 12.60 -15.83
CA LYS A 67 -20.44 13.55 -16.81
C LYS A 67 -18.91 13.52 -16.94
N GLY A 68 -18.25 12.41 -16.58
CA GLY A 68 -16.80 12.27 -16.72
C GLY A 68 -15.99 13.16 -15.75
N ARG A 69 -16.55 13.49 -14.58
CA ARG A 69 -15.92 14.43 -13.62
C ARG A 69 -15.48 13.78 -12.31
N MET A 70 -15.74 12.49 -12.13
CA MET A 70 -15.38 11.74 -10.93
C MET A 70 -13.95 11.21 -11.05
N ILE A 71 -13.18 11.26 -9.95
CA ILE A 71 -11.72 11.13 -10.01
C ILE A 71 -11.23 9.81 -9.41
N GLY A 72 -10.41 9.08 -10.18
CA GLY A 72 -9.55 8.01 -9.72
C GLY A 72 -10.28 6.75 -9.23
N ALA A 73 -9.60 5.97 -8.40
CA ALA A 73 -10.04 4.64 -7.99
C ALA A 73 -11.39 4.63 -7.26
N TYR A 74 -11.67 5.67 -6.47
CA TYR A 74 -12.92 5.85 -5.74
C TYR A 74 -13.92 6.78 -6.42
N GLN A 75 -13.63 7.21 -7.66
CA GLN A 75 -14.47 8.11 -8.43
C GLN A 75 -14.99 9.29 -7.58
N ILE A 76 -14.08 10.01 -6.91
CA ILE A 76 -14.45 11.09 -5.99
C ILE A 76 -15.17 12.20 -6.76
N ALA A 77 -16.38 12.55 -6.33
CA ALA A 77 -17.21 13.55 -7.00
C ALA A 77 -16.67 14.99 -6.79
N PRO A 78 -16.86 15.90 -7.77
CA PRO A 78 -16.36 17.28 -7.69
C PRO A 78 -16.77 18.06 -6.44
N LEU A 79 -17.93 17.76 -5.85
CA LEU A 79 -18.43 18.46 -4.67
C LEU A 79 -17.57 18.26 -3.42
N HIS A 80 -16.76 17.19 -3.39
CA HIS A 80 -15.90 16.86 -2.26
C HIS A 80 -14.45 17.37 -2.43
N LEU A 81 -14.09 17.89 -3.61
CA LEU A 81 -12.73 18.36 -3.88
C LEU A 81 -12.28 19.52 -2.98
N PRO A 82 -13.15 20.48 -2.60
CA PRO A 82 -12.77 21.52 -1.64
C PRO A 82 -12.33 20.95 -0.29
N ASP A 83 -13.00 19.90 0.21
CA ASP A 83 -12.64 19.25 1.49
C ASP A 83 -11.31 18.52 1.38
N ALA A 84 -11.07 17.80 0.27
CA ALA A 84 -9.79 17.15 0.01
C ALA A 84 -8.63 18.15 -0.02
N GLN A 85 -8.83 19.29 -0.68
CA GLN A 85 -7.85 20.37 -0.75
C GLN A 85 -7.60 20.97 0.64
N ALA A 86 -8.63 21.19 1.45
CA ALA A 86 -8.50 21.70 2.81
C ALA A 86 -7.68 20.76 3.71
N LEU A 87 -7.74 19.44 3.44
CA LEU A 87 -6.94 18.41 4.12
C LEU A 87 -5.53 18.22 3.52
N GLY A 88 -5.18 18.95 2.45
CA GLY A 88 -3.90 18.80 1.76
C GLY A 88 -3.76 17.47 1.01
N LEU A 89 -4.87 16.82 0.65
CA LEU A 89 -4.88 15.53 -0.05
C LEU A 89 -5.05 15.73 -1.56
N ASP A 90 -4.07 15.24 -2.33
CA ASP A 90 -4.15 15.23 -3.79
C ASP A 90 -4.86 13.97 -4.30
N VAL A 91 -6.16 14.07 -4.56
CA VAL A 91 -6.99 12.96 -5.06
C VAL A 91 -6.66 12.50 -6.48
N MET A 92 -5.77 13.23 -7.19
CA MET A 92 -5.25 12.80 -8.48
C MET A 92 -4.23 11.68 -8.35
N THR A 93 -3.58 11.57 -7.18
CA THR A 93 -2.68 10.46 -6.81
C THR A 93 -3.47 9.30 -6.21
N LEU A 94 -2.95 8.07 -6.29
CA LEU A 94 -3.60 6.92 -5.65
C LEU A 94 -3.66 7.10 -4.12
N GLU A 95 -2.59 7.61 -3.53
CA GLU A 95 -2.43 7.82 -2.09
C GLU A 95 -3.44 8.83 -1.57
N GLY A 96 -3.58 9.99 -2.23
CA GLY A 96 -4.57 10.99 -1.85
C GLY A 96 -6.01 10.55 -2.15
N ASN A 97 -6.22 9.77 -3.23
CA ASN A 97 -7.54 9.20 -3.55
C ASN A 97 -8.00 8.23 -2.44
N MET A 98 -7.12 7.32 -2.00
CA MET A 98 -7.40 6.39 -0.90
C MET A 98 -7.57 7.13 0.43
N ALA A 99 -6.68 8.06 0.77
CA ALA A 99 -6.75 8.80 2.02
C ALA A 99 -8.06 9.60 2.13
N PHE A 100 -8.47 10.26 1.05
CA PHE A 100 -9.72 11.02 1.06
C PHE A 100 -10.96 10.11 1.02
N ALA A 101 -10.91 8.98 0.31
CA ALA A 101 -11.99 7.98 0.37
C ALA A 101 -12.17 7.43 1.79
N ARG A 102 -11.09 7.19 2.53
CA ARG A 102 -11.16 6.82 3.96
C ARG A 102 -11.83 7.93 4.78
N HIS A 103 -11.41 9.17 4.60
CA HIS A 103 -12.03 10.31 5.30
C HIS A 103 -13.54 10.40 5.03
N LEU A 104 -13.96 10.29 3.76
CA LEU A 104 -15.38 10.26 3.39
C LEU A 104 -16.14 9.11 4.05
N TYR A 105 -15.54 7.93 4.12
CA TYR A 105 -16.12 6.78 4.80
C TYR A 105 -16.27 7.01 6.31
N GLU A 106 -15.26 7.58 6.97
CA GLU A 106 -15.31 7.87 8.41
C GLU A 106 -16.39 8.90 8.74
N VAL A 107 -16.63 9.87 7.86
CA VAL A 107 -17.62 10.93 8.06
C VAL A 107 -19.04 10.51 7.65
N SER A 108 -19.20 9.73 6.59
CA SER A 108 -20.51 9.46 5.95
C SER A 108 -20.81 7.98 5.69
N GLY A 109 -19.96 7.06 6.13
CA GLY A 109 -20.03 5.66 5.76
C GLY A 109 -19.96 5.48 4.24
N THR A 110 -20.75 4.55 3.70
CA THR A 110 -20.75 4.24 2.27
C THR A 110 -21.63 5.17 1.42
N ARG A 111 -22.35 6.12 2.05
CA ARG A 111 -23.31 7.01 1.37
C ARG A 111 -22.76 7.74 0.14
N PRO A 112 -21.50 8.23 0.10
CA PRO A 112 -20.96 8.88 -1.10
C PRO A 112 -20.97 8.00 -2.36
N TRP A 113 -21.04 6.67 -2.19
CA TRP A 113 -21.02 5.67 -3.26
C TRP A 113 -22.37 4.92 -3.40
N ASP A 114 -23.48 5.51 -2.95
CA ASP A 114 -24.81 4.88 -3.07
C ASP A 114 -25.21 4.62 -4.53
N ALA A 115 -24.72 5.42 -5.48
CA ALA A 115 -25.00 5.26 -6.91
C ALA A 115 -24.48 3.92 -7.47
N SER A 116 -23.39 3.38 -6.91
CA SER A 116 -22.81 2.09 -7.30
C SER A 116 -23.20 0.95 -6.35
N LYS A 117 -24.07 1.20 -5.37
CA LYS A 117 -24.50 0.22 -4.35
C LYS A 117 -25.03 -1.08 -4.93
N TRP A 118 -25.73 -1.01 -6.04
CA TRP A 118 -26.25 -2.18 -6.75
C TRP A 118 -25.16 -3.17 -7.20
N CYS A 119 -23.91 -2.70 -7.34
CA CYS A 119 -22.72 -3.48 -7.65
C CYS A 119 -22.04 -3.96 -6.35
N TRP A 120 -21.55 -3.03 -5.51
CA TRP A 120 -20.62 -3.41 -4.44
C TRP A 120 -21.28 -4.20 -3.31
N GLN A 121 -22.59 -4.02 -3.06
CA GLN A 121 -23.27 -4.74 -1.97
C GLN A 121 -23.37 -6.25 -2.20
N LYS A 122 -23.10 -6.72 -3.43
CA LYS A 122 -23.11 -8.14 -3.80
C LYS A 122 -21.74 -8.81 -3.62
N LEU A 123 -20.69 -8.02 -3.38
CA LEU A 123 -19.33 -8.52 -3.24
C LEU A 123 -19.11 -9.01 -1.80
N PRO A 124 -18.39 -10.12 -1.60
CA PRO A 124 -18.13 -10.69 -0.27
C PRO A 124 -17.58 -9.66 0.73
N GLU A 125 -16.67 -8.80 0.27
CA GLU A 125 -15.99 -7.79 1.08
C GLU A 125 -16.94 -6.74 1.66
N ALA A 126 -18.09 -6.47 1.01
CA ALA A 126 -19.09 -5.55 1.55
C ALA A 126 -19.80 -6.08 2.80
N SER A 127 -19.79 -7.40 3.00
CA SER A 127 -20.38 -8.08 4.15
C SER A 127 -19.36 -8.66 5.12
N ALA A 128 -18.07 -8.53 4.80
CA ALA A 128 -17.00 -9.13 5.58
C ALA A 128 -16.91 -8.48 6.96
N VAL A 129 -17.28 -9.24 7.99
CA VAL A 129 -16.95 -8.92 9.37
C VAL A 129 -15.50 -9.31 9.58
N VAL A 130 -14.60 -8.34 9.76
CA VAL A 130 -13.19 -8.63 10.09
C VAL A 130 -13.14 -9.21 11.51
N PRO A 131 -12.78 -10.50 11.68
CA PRO A 131 -12.71 -11.13 12.99
C PRO A 131 -11.70 -10.42 13.91
N HIS A 132 -11.95 -10.43 15.23
CA HIS A 132 -11.10 -9.71 16.19
C HIS A 132 -9.65 -10.23 16.22
N ASP A 133 -9.47 -11.54 16.08
CA ASP A 133 -8.17 -12.21 15.96
C ASP A 133 -7.42 -11.77 14.71
N VAL A 134 -8.12 -11.59 13.58
CA VAL A 134 -7.54 -11.03 12.36
C VAL A 134 -7.11 -9.58 12.59
N LYS A 135 -7.94 -8.74 13.23
CA LYS A 135 -7.56 -7.36 13.59
C LYS A 135 -6.30 -7.32 14.46
N LEU A 136 -6.22 -8.18 15.48
CA LEU A 136 -5.07 -8.27 16.37
C LEU A 136 -3.79 -8.71 15.64
N ALA A 137 -3.87 -9.75 14.82
CA ALA A 137 -2.73 -10.22 14.02
C ALA A 137 -2.21 -9.14 13.05
N MET A 138 -3.10 -8.28 12.55
CA MET A 138 -2.73 -7.22 11.60
C MET A 138 -2.17 -5.98 12.30
N ILE A 139 -2.69 -5.62 13.47
CA ILE A 139 -2.05 -4.62 14.35
C ILE A 139 -0.62 -5.07 14.69
N GLN A 140 -0.44 -6.36 14.99
CA GLN A 140 0.89 -6.90 15.25
C GLN A 140 1.83 -6.75 14.04
N LYS A 141 1.34 -7.05 12.83
CA LYS A 141 2.11 -6.84 11.57
C LYS A 141 2.52 -5.37 11.39
N GLN A 142 1.62 -4.42 11.66
CA GLN A 142 1.92 -2.99 11.58
C GLN A 142 2.97 -2.58 12.62
N LEU A 143 2.84 -3.06 13.85
CA LEU A 143 3.81 -2.82 14.92
C LEU A 143 5.20 -3.33 14.52
N ASP A 144 5.28 -4.50 13.90
CA ASP A 144 6.55 -5.08 13.44
C ASP A 144 7.17 -4.30 12.28
N ALA A 145 6.35 -3.80 11.34
CA ALA A 145 6.81 -2.93 10.26
C ALA A 145 7.35 -1.60 10.79
N ILE A 146 6.67 -0.98 11.77
CA ILE A 146 7.11 0.26 12.43
C ILE A 146 8.43 0.02 13.17
N LYS A 147 8.54 -1.08 13.93
CA LYS A 147 9.80 -1.45 14.60
C LYS A 147 10.93 -1.61 13.59
N ALA A 148 10.71 -2.33 12.49
CA ALA A 148 11.73 -2.51 11.45
C ALA A 148 12.14 -1.19 10.78
N ALA A 149 11.21 -0.25 10.59
CA ALA A 149 11.52 1.08 10.07
C ALA A 149 12.32 1.89 11.09
N LEU A 150 11.96 1.84 12.37
CA LEU A 150 12.68 2.49 13.46
C LEU A 150 14.11 1.95 13.58
N ASP A 151 14.29 0.63 13.51
CA ASP A 151 15.61 -0.01 13.56
C ASP A 151 16.51 0.43 12.39
N LYS A 152 15.93 0.65 11.20
CA LYS A 152 16.68 1.21 10.05
C LYS A 152 17.12 2.65 10.29
N LEU A 153 16.26 3.48 10.89
CA LEU A 153 16.58 4.86 11.22
C LEU A 153 17.68 4.94 12.29
N THR A 154 17.61 4.10 13.33
CA THR A 154 18.64 4.06 14.38
C THR A 154 19.96 3.51 13.87
N ALA A 155 19.95 2.49 12.99
CA ALA A 155 21.17 1.99 12.36
C ALA A 155 21.86 3.05 11.47
N ALA A 156 21.08 3.84 10.72
CA ALA A 156 21.61 4.92 9.88
C ALA A 156 22.32 6.02 10.70
N ASP A 157 21.84 6.30 11.92
CA ASP A 157 22.41 7.33 12.80
C ASP A 157 23.77 6.90 13.39
N THR A 158 23.92 5.62 13.74
CA THR A 158 25.20 5.08 14.25
C THR A 158 26.33 5.08 13.21
N GLY A 159 26.00 4.98 11.93
CA GLY A 159 26.98 5.08 10.83
C GLY A 159 27.48 6.50 10.55
N SER A 160 26.69 7.53 10.92
CA SER A 160 27.06 8.95 10.73
C SER A 160 28.10 9.42 11.76
N THR A 161 28.05 8.90 12.99
CA THR A 161 28.94 9.34 14.09
C THR A 161 30.38 8.85 14.01
N ALA A 162 30.71 7.87 13.16
CA ALA A 162 32.07 7.33 13.05
C ALA A 162 33.03 8.19 12.20
N GLY A 163 32.54 9.24 11.52
CA GLY A 163 33.34 10.06 10.60
C GLY A 163 33.93 11.36 11.18
N HIS A 164 33.67 11.72 12.44
CA HIS A 164 33.98 13.07 12.96
C HIS A 164 35.06 13.14 14.05
N LEU A 165 35.84 12.07 14.26
CA LEU A 165 36.95 12.04 15.23
C LEU A 165 38.26 11.59 14.58
N SER A 166 38.79 12.37 13.63
CA SER A 166 40.19 12.27 13.22
C SER A 166 40.66 13.58 12.58
N SER A 167 40.93 14.59 13.40
CA SER A 167 41.68 15.81 13.03
C SER A 167 42.10 16.56 14.31
N ARG A 168 43.14 16.08 15.00
CA ARG A 168 43.99 16.89 15.87
C ARG A 168 45.41 16.34 15.85
#